data_AF-A0A482Z747-F1
#
_entry.id   AF-A0A482Z747-F1
#
_cell.length_a   1.000
_cell.length_b   1.000
_cell.length_c   1.000
_cell.angle_alpha   90.00
_cell.angle_beta   90.00
_cell.angle_gamma   90.00
#
_symmetry.space_group_name_H-M   'P 1'
#
loop_
_entity.id
_entity.type
_entity.pdbx_description
1 polymer ?
#
loop_
_entity_poly.entity_id
_entity_poly.type
_entity_poly.pdbx_seq_one_letter_code
_entity_poly.pdbx_strand_id
1 'polypeptide(L)'
;MLKDIAGLSLVEQLRHIAGVKSEFERLLSKDEINLDQNAARKAWAEECVRDASIVVNGITRSQQVLSVWKHKRVTNRYKSAPGPRDTHYVVVQLQDDPTMANSSSAIASKHFGSSTLIKMDNNGDYQIVYGPKLHKIKADNIKILFAGHGKKGFIGRRTAANIVDYVVTLRGVLPTQSSIDTVAMKGCNPGADFGRKVAIGLKERNIETKVSSKLGSSRTETAGKTTVNNRYHLDEGKVVWGYKDGELTQLDPYTDDNYHLVVSVGEDGSLQLNRSIEGLEGRLKIRVMADKSDTTLAALLELE
;
A
#
# COMPACT_ATOMS: atom_id res chain seq x y z
N MET A 1 26.56 0.27 1.91
CA MET A 1 26.29 -1.16 2.18
C MET A 1 24.81 -1.42 2.44
N LEU A 2 24.20 -1.01 3.57
CA LEU A 2 22.76 -1.28 3.81
C LEU A 2 21.79 -0.41 2.98
N LYS A 3 22.19 0.81 2.59
CA LYS A 3 21.36 1.69 1.75
C LYS A 3 21.18 1.16 0.32
N ASP A 4 22.14 0.38 -0.18
CA ASP A 4 22.20 -0.08 -1.58
C ASP A 4 21.39 -1.37 -1.83
N ILE A 5 20.99 -2.06 -0.75
CA ILE A 5 20.12 -3.24 -0.80
C ILE A 5 18.65 -2.92 -0.49
N ALA A 6 18.38 -1.72 0.04
CA ALA A 6 17.04 -1.27 0.36
C ALA A 6 16.21 -1.24 -0.94
N GLY A 7 15.28 -2.18 -1.07
CA GLY A 7 14.38 -2.27 -2.22
C GLY A 7 14.63 -3.35 -3.25
N LEU A 8 15.66 -4.14 -3.02
CA LEU A 8 15.79 -5.45 -3.64
C LEU A 8 14.79 -6.44 -3.00
N SER A 9 14.37 -7.45 -3.75
CA SER A 9 13.67 -8.60 -3.14
C SER A 9 14.59 -9.31 -2.14
N LEU A 10 14.04 -10.04 -1.16
CA LEU A 10 14.86 -10.77 -0.17
C LEU A 10 15.93 -11.66 -0.82
N VAL A 11 15.60 -12.31 -1.94
CA VAL A 11 16.55 -13.12 -2.72
C VAL A 11 17.71 -12.30 -3.27
N GLU A 12 17.43 -11.10 -3.76
CA GLU A 12 18.44 -10.18 -4.31
C GLU A 12 19.27 -9.55 -3.20
N GLN A 13 18.66 -9.19 -2.06
CA GLN A 13 19.37 -8.71 -0.87
C GLN A 13 20.34 -9.79 -0.35
N LEU A 14 19.88 -11.04 -0.23
CA LEU A 14 20.74 -12.16 0.16
C LEU A 14 21.93 -12.33 -0.77
N ARG A 15 21.69 -12.32 -2.09
CA ARG A 15 22.78 -12.47 -3.07
C ARG A 15 23.82 -11.36 -2.91
N HIS A 16 23.38 -10.12 -2.74
CA HIS A 16 24.28 -8.98 -2.62
C HIS A 16 25.12 -9.05 -1.33
N ILE A 17 24.48 -9.28 -0.19
CA ILE A 17 25.17 -9.30 1.11
C ILE A 17 26.06 -10.53 1.24
N ALA A 18 25.63 -11.68 0.71
CA ALA A 18 26.48 -12.86 0.64
C ALA A 18 27.75 -12.58 -0.20
N GLY A 19 27.62 -11.87 -1.33
CA GLY A 19 28.77 -11.45 -2.13
C GLY A 19 29.73 -10.55 -1.35
N VAL A 20 29.20 -9.53 -0.65
CA VAL A 20 30.03 -8.63 0.18
C VAL A 20 30.70 -9.38 1.33
N LYS A 21 29.98 -10.29 1.99
CA LYS A 21 30.53 -11.16 3.02
C LYS A 21 31.71 -11.98 2.48
N SER A 22 31.54 -12.63 1.33
CA SER A 22 32.60 -13.43 0.70
C SER A 22 33.81 -12.60 0.31
N GLU A 23 33.63 -11.32 -0.04
CA GLU A 23 34.75 -10.41 -0.30
C GLU A 23 35.59 -10.14 0.96
N PHE A 24 34.94 -9.89 2.10
CA PHE A 24 35.63 -9.72 3.38
C PHE A 24 36.27 -11.02 3.87
N GLU A 25 35.61 -12.17 3.71
CA GLU A 25 36.19 -13.49 4.03
C GLU A 25 37.46 -13.76 3.21
N ARG A 26 37.45 -13.41 1.91
CA ARG A 26 38.63 -13.49 1.04
C ARG A 26 39.72 -12.51 1.47
N LEU A 27 39.36 -11.36 2.01
CA LEU A 27 40.33 -10.39 2.52
C LEU A 27 41.02 -10.96 3.77
N LEU A 28 40.25 -11.55 4.68
CA LEU A 28 40.71 -12.24 5.90
C LEU A 28 41.59 -13.47 5.61
N SER A 29 41.43 -14.09 4.45
CA SER A 29 42.24 -15.26 4.05
C SER A 29 43.61 -14.91 3.47
N LYS A 30 43.98 -13.63 3.33
CA LYS A 30 45.29 -13.22 2.80
C LYS A 30 46.33 -13.12 3.91
N ASP A 31 47.56 -13.59 3.67
CA ASP A 31 48.62 -13.51 4.68
C ASP A 31 48.94 -12.06 5.10
N GLU A 32 48.85 -11.11 4.16
CA GLU A 32 49.14 -9.70 4.39
C GLU A 32 48.25 -9.06 5.48
N ILE A 33 46.96 -9.43 5.57
CA ILE A 33 46.05 -8.86 6.58
C ILE A 33 46.33 -9.42 7.98
N ASN A 34 47.03 -10.56 8.07
CA ASN A 34 47.36 -11.23 9.33
C ASN A 34 48.66 -10.72 9.96
N LEU A 35 49.35 -9.76 9.33
CA LEU A 35 50.49 -9.08 9.93
C LEU A 35 50.04 -8.14 11.07
N ASP A 36 50.82 -8.06 12.14
CA ASP A 36 50.50 -7.25 13.34
C ASP A 36 50.19 -5.78 13.02
N GLN A 37 50.92 -5.19 12.06
CA GLN A 37 50.69 -3.81 11.58
C GLN A 37 49.28 -3.59 11.00
N ASN A 38 48.59 -4.66 10.60
CA ASN A 38 47.24 -4.63 10.03
C ASN A 38 46.15 -5.05 11.03
N ALA A 39 46.44 -5.22 12.32
CA ALA A 39 45.50 -5.69 13.33
C ALA A 39 44.15 -4.93 13.33
N ALA A 40 44.19 -3.60 13.21
CA ALA A 40 42.97 -2.78 13.14
C ALA A 40 42.13 -3.06 11.88
N ARG A 41 42.77 -3.28 10.72
CA ARG A 41 42.09 -3.62 9.46
C ARG A 41 41.48 -5.02 9.52
N LYS A 42 42.20 -5.98 10.13
CA LYS A 42 41.69 -7.32 10.38
C LYS A 42 40.45 -7.30 11.27
N ALA A 43 40.51 -6.63 12.41
CA ALA A 43 39.37 -6.51 13.33
C ALA A 43 38.14 -5.88 12.66
N TRP A 44 38.35 -4.84 11.85
CA TRP A 44 37.27 -4.22 11.07
C TRP A 44 36.66 -5.19 10.03
N ALA A 45 37.48 -5.96 9.31
CA ALA A 45 36.98 -6.94 8.36
C ALA A 45 36.21 -8.09 9.05
N GLU A 46 36.66 -8.55 10.21
CA GLU A 46 35.95 -9.54 11.04
C GLU A 46 34.59 -9.01 11.51
N GLU A 47 34.52 -7.75 11.93
CA GLU A 47 33.26 -7.08 12.27
C GLU A 47 32.31 -7.00 11.07
N CYS A 48 32.81 -6.61 9.89
CA CYS A 48 32.02 -6.61 8.66
C CYS A 48 31.45 -7.98 8.30
N VAL A 49 32.22 -9.07 8.45
CA VAL A 49 31.74 -10.45 8.22
C VAL A 49 30.66 -10.83 9.23
N ARG A 50 30.85 -10.48 10.51
CA ARG A 50 29.87 -10.74 11.57
C ARG A 50 28.55 -10.01 11.28
N ASP A 51 28.62 -8.73 10.96
CA ASP A 51 27.44 -7.91 10.68
C ASP A 51 26.72 -8.40 9.42
N ALA A 52 27.45 -8.69 8.34
CA ALA A 52 26.88 -9.27 7.13
C ALA A 52 26.21 -10.63 7.41
N SER A 53 26.78 -11.45 8.29
CA SER A 53 26.18 -12.74 8.69
C SER A 53 24.88 -12.55 9.48
N ILE A 54 24.81 -11.57 10.38
CA ILE A 54 23.57 -11.21 11.09
C ILE A 54 22.48 -10.84 10.08
N VAL A 55 22.80 -10.00 9.10
CA VAL A 55 21.83 -9.55 8.09
C VAL A 55 21.39 -10.70 7.19
N VAL A 56 22.32 -11.54 6.70
CA VAL A 56 22.00 -12.74 5.91
C VAL A 56 21.07 -13.68 6.66
N ASN A 57 21.35 -13.94 7.94
CA ASN A 57 20.51 -14.80 8.77
C ASN A 57 19.11 -14.20 8.95
N GLY A 58 19.02 -12.89 9.17
CA GLY A 58 17.75 -12.16 9.24
C GLY A 58 16.92 -12.33 7.97
N ILE A 59 17.50 -12.00 6.81
CA ILE A 59 16.79 -12.10 5.52
C ILE A 59 16.41 -13.56 5.20
N THR A 60 17.30 -14.52 5.49
CA THR A 60 17.03 -15.95 5.28
C THR A 60 15.82 -16.39 6.09
N ARG A 61 15.72 -15.95 7.36
CA ARG A 61 14.57 -16.24 8.22
C ARG A 61 13.29 -15.62 7.67
N SER A 62 13.32 -14.35 7.26
CA SER A 62 12.16 -13.67 6.67
C SER A 62 11.70 -14.36 5.38
N GLN A 63 12.65 -14.79 4.53
CA GLN A 63 12.33 -15.55 3.31
C GLN A 63 11.68 -16.90 3.64
N GLN A 64 12.20 -17.64 4.62
CA GLN A 64 11.62 -18.92 5.07
C GLN A 64 10.17 -18.70 5.55
N VAL A 65 9.94 -17.69 6.39
CA VAL A 65 8.60 -17.35 6.90
C VAL A 65 7.65 -16.97 5.76
N LEU A 66 8.03 -16.06 4.86
CA LEU A 66 7.13 -15.57 3.82
C LEU A 66 6.86 -16.59 2.72
N SER A 67 7.79 -17.54 2.50
CA SER A 67 7.64 -18.60 1.50
C SER A 67 6.46 -19.52 1.78
N VAL A 68 6.18 -19.80 3.06
CA VAL A 68 5.08 -20.69 3.47
C VAL A 68 3.74 -19.97 3.56
N TRP A 69 3.72 -18.64 3.53
CA TRP A 69 2.47 -17.88 3.61
C TRP A 69 1.55 -18.22 2.44
N LYS A 70 0.27 -18.39 2.74
CA LYS A 70 -0.76 -18.63 1.73
C LYS A 70 -0.92 -17.39 0.86
N HIS A 71 -1.08 -17.63 -0.43
CA HIS A 71 -1.52 -16.62 -1.39
C HIS A 71 -2.46 -17.29 -2.40
N LYS A 72 -3.34 -16.50 -3.01
CA LYS A 72 -4.16 -16.97 -4.14
C LYS A 72 -3.61 -16.43 -5.45
N ARG A 73 -3.86 -17.17 -6.52
CA ARG A 73 -3.55 -16.71 -7.88
C ARG A 73 -4.30 -15.40 -8.15
N VAL A 74 -3.58 -14.40 -8.63
CA VAL A 74 -4.17 -13.16 -9.16
C VAL A 74 -4.69 -13.46 -10.57
N THR A 75 -5.92 -13.08 -10.88
CA THR A 75 -6.59 -13.45 -12.14
C THR A 75 -7.29 -12.27 -12.77
N ASN A 76 -7.25 -12.16 -14.10
CA ASN A 76 -8.00 -11.14 -14.83
C ASN A 76 -9.45 -11.59 -15.08
N ARG A 77 -10.21 -11.85 -14.01
CA ARG A 77 -11.56 -12.44 -14.12
C ARG A 77 -12.53 -11.57 -14.94
N TYR A 78 -12.41 -10.26 -14.82
CA TYR A 78 -13.34 -9.30 -15.43
C TYR A 78 -12.80 -8.65 -16.71
N LYS A 79 -11.60 -9.02 -17.17
CA LYS A 79 -10.90 -8.40 -18.31
C LYS A 79 -10.93 -6.87 -18.25
N SER A 80 -10.84 -6.32 -17.05
CA SER A 80 -10.91 -4.88 -16.83
C SER A 80 -9.77 -4.21 -17.58
N ALA A 81 -10.08 -3.23 -18.43
CA ALA A 81 -9.06 -2.36 -19.00
C ALA A 81 -8.33 -1.62 -17.86
N PRO A 82 -7.05 -1.27 -18.05
CA PRO A 82 -6.37 -0.34 -17.15
C PRO A 82 -7.23 0.90 -16.95
N GLY A 83 -7.24 1.44 -15.72
CA GLY A 83 -7.93 2.70 -15.47
C GLY A 83 -7.33 3.83 -16.30
N PRO A 84 -8.05 4.94 -16.52
CA PRO A 84 -7.58 6.06 -17.35
C PRO A 84 -6.40 6.83 -16.74
N ARG A 85 -5.96 6.48 -15.53
CA ARG A 85 -4.78 7.05 -14.88
C ARG A 85 -3.65 6.03 -14.97
N ASP A 86 -2.42 6.51 -15.18
CA ASP A 86 -1.18 5.74 -14.96
C ASP A 86 -0.97 5.48 -13.46
N THR A 87 -1.90 4.72 -12.87
CA THR A 87 -1.90 4.33 -11.47
C THR A 87 -1.53 2.87 -11.33
N HIS A 88 -0.47 2.61 -10.56
CA HIS A 88 -0.09 1.26 -10.15
C HIS A 88 -0.49 1.00 -8.70
N TYR A 89 -1.00 -0.20 -8.42
CA TYR A 89 -1.46 -0.62 -7.12
C TYR A 89 -0.46 -1.58 -6.50
N VAL A 90 0.18 -1.16 -5.40
CA VAL A 90 1.01 -2.06 -4.58
C VAL A 90 0.12 -2.61 -3.47
N VAL A 91 -0.31 -3.85 -3.60
CA VAL A 91 -1.11 -4.55 -2.60
C VAL A 91 -0.19 -5.26 -1.63
N VAL A 92 -0.37 -5.03 -0.34
CA VAL A 92 0.48 -5.56 0.73
C VAL A 92 -0.34 -6.49 1.62
N GLN A 93 -0.10 -7.80 1.55
CA GLN A 93 -0.67 -8.79 2.47
C GLN A 93 0.14 -8.77 3.78
N LEU A 94 -0.49 -8.42 4.89
CA LEU A 94 0.17 -8.27 6.19
C LEU A 94 0.15 -9.52 7.09
N GLN A 95 -0.62 -10.54 6.72
CA GLN A 95 -0.79 -11.75 7.56
C GLN A 95 -0.90 -13.02 6.73
N ASP A 96 -0.47 -14.13 7.32
CA ASP A 96 -0.67 -15.49 6.78
C ASP A 96 -2.01 -16.08 7.25
N ASP A 97 -3.09 -15.72 6.57
CA ASP A 97 -4.36 -16.40 6.76
C ASP A 97 -5.16 -16.47 5.45
N PRO A 98 -6.07 -17.46 5.31
CA PRO A 98 -6.84 -17.64 4.08
C PRO A 98 -7.67 -16.42 3.68
N THR A 99 -8.18 -15.66 4.65
CA THR A 99 -8.98 -14.46 4.37
C THR A 99 -8.11 -13.38 3.75
N MET A 100 -6.90 -13.18 4.28
CA MET A 100 -5.95 -12.20 3.74
C MET A 100 -5.37 -12.61 2.40
N ALA A 101 -5.09 -13.91 2.20
CA ALA A 101 -4.70 -14.44 0.90
C ALA A 101 -5.79 -14.21 -0.17
N ASN A 102 -7.07 -14.46 0.18
CA ASN A 102 -8.20 -14.22 -0.73
C ASN A 102 -8.39 -12.72 -1.00
N SER A 103 -8.40 -11.90 0.05
CA SER A 103 -8.63 -10.45 -0.04
C SER A 103 -7.56 -9.75 -0.88
N SER A 104 -6.29 -10.02 -0.58
CA SER A 104 -5.17 -9.35 -1.26
C SER A 104 -5.10 -9.73 -2.74
N SER A 105 -5.32 -11.01 -3.07
CA SER A 105 -5.39 -11.45 -4.47
C SER A 105 -6.61 -10.91 -5.21
N ALA A 106 -7.76 -10.77 -4.55
CA ALA A 106 -8.95 -10.15 -5.16
C ALA A 106 -8.73 -8.66 -5.45
N ILE A 107 -8.10 -7.92 -4.53
CA ILE A 107 -7.73 -6.51 -4.73
C ILE A 107 -6.76 -6.36 -5.92
N ALA A 108 -5.71 -7.17 -5.98
CA ALA A 108 -4.77 -7.15 -7.10
C ALA A 108 -5.46 -7.56 -8.43
N SER A 109 -6.40 -8.50 -8.38
CA SER A 109 -7.16 -8.95 -9.56
C SER A 109 -8.07 -7.85 -10.13
N LYS A 110 -8.58 -6.95 -9.29
CA LYS A 110 -9.42 -5.82 -9.73
C LYS A 110 -8.67 -4.89 -10.69
N HIS A 111 -7.37 -4.70 -10.46
CA HIS A 111 -6.48 -3.88 -11.27
C HIS A 111 -5.35 -4.74 -11.84
N PHE A 112 -5.69 -5.90 -12.42
CA PHE A 112 -4.75 -6.95 -12.83
C PHE A 112 -3.52 -6.40 -13.57
N GLY A 113 -3.73 -5.64 -14.65
CA GLY A 113 -2.64 -5.13 -15.47
C GLY A 113 -1.74 -4.08 -14.80
N SER A 114 -2.18 -3.48 -13.69
CA SER A 114 -1.47 -2.40 -12.99
C SER A 114 -1.33 -2.68 -11.50
N SER A 115 -1.16 -3.95 -11.12
CA SER A 115 -0.96 -4.35 -9.71
C SER A 115 0.34 -5.11 -9.49
N THR A 116 0.97 -4.85 -8.34
CA THR A 116 1.98 -5.72 -7.73
C THR A 116 1.44 -6.18 -6.38
N LEU A 117 1.46 -7.49 -6.12
CA LEU A 117 1.10 -8.05 -4.81
C LEU A 117 2.36 -8.50 -4.10
N ILE A 118 2.54 -8.03 -2.87
CA ILE A 118 3.61 -8.45 -1.97
C ILE A 118 3.01 -9.03 -0.68
N LYS A 119 3.72 -9.97 -0.08
CA LYS A 119 3.55 -10.35 1.33
C LYS A 119 4.59 -9.60 2.13
N MET A 120 4.24 -9.10 3.31
CA MET A 120 5.15 -8.36 4.18
C MET A 120 5.01 -8.82 5.63
N ASP A 121 6.15 -9.08 6.27
CA ASP A 121 6.19 -9.56 7.65
C ASP A 121 6.16 -8.41 8.68
N ASN A 122 6.53 -8.70 9.94
CA ASN A 122 6.55 -7.70 11.01
C ASN A 122 7.76 -6.75 10.94
N ASN A 123 8.81 -7.12 10.23
CA ASN A 123 10.03 -6.33 10.10
C ASN A 123 9.97 -5.39 8.88
N GLY A 124 8.98 -5.59 8.00
CA GLY A 124 8.88 -4.86 6.74
C GLY A 124 9.59 -5.57 5.58
N ASP A 125 10.14 -6.77 5.84
CA ASP A 125 10.67 -7.64 4.81
C ASP A 125 9.52 -8.15 3.94
N TYR A 126 9.73 -8.23 2.63
CA TYR A 126 8.66 -8.57 1.71
C TYR A 126 9.07 -9.55 0.61
N GLN A 127 8.07 -10.30 0.16
CA GLN A 127 8.16 -11.18 -1.00
C GLN A 127 7.15 -10.75 -2.05
N ILE A 128 7.60 -10.52 -3.28
CA ILE A 128 6.71 -10.27 -4.42
C ILE A 128 6.13 -11.61 -4.88
N VAL A 129 4.80 -11.68 -4.98
CA VAL A 129 4.08 -12.89 -5.41
C VAL A 129 3.29 -12.71 -6.70
N TYR A 130 3.10 -11.48 -7.16
CA TYR A 130 2.51 -11.17 -8.46
C TYR A 130 2.91 -9.75 -8.92
N GLY A 131 3.00 -9.56 -10.24
CA GLY A 131 3.27 -8.27 -10.86
C GLY A 131 4.76 -7.96 -11.02
N PRO A 132 5.10 -6.76 -11.55
CA PRO A 132 6.49 -6.35 -11.75
C PRO A 132 7.21 -6.17 -10.40
N LYS A 133 8.55 -6.26 -10.46
CA LYS A 133 9.42 -5.83 -9.35
C LYS A 133 9.12 -4.37 -9.00
N LEU A 134 9.16 -4.01 -7.72
CA LEU A 134 8.75 -2.69 -7.26
C LEU A 134 9.55 -1.55 -7.94
N HIS A 135 10.88 -1.68 -8.08
CA HIS A 135 11.73 -0.73 -8.79
C HIS A 135 11.53 -0.69 -10.32
N LYS A 136 10.73 -1.60 -10.90
CA LYS A 136 10.43 -1.67 -12.34
C LYS A 136 8.99 -1.25 -12.66
N ILE A 137 8.24 -0.77 -11.68
CA ILE A 137 6.90 -0.23 -11.91
C ILE A 137 7.00 0.95 -12.90
N LYS A 138 6.14 0.95 -13.91
CA LYS A 138 6.06 2.01 -14.92
C LYS A 138 4.75 2.77 -14.73
N ALA A 139 4.73 3.63 -13.72
CA ALA A 139 3.59 4.47 -13.42
C ALA A 139 4.05 5.71 -12.66
N ASP A 140 3.46 6.85 -12.98
CA ASP A 140 3.73 8.08 -12.24
C ASP A 140 3.06 8.06 -10.87
N ASN A 141 1.89 7.43 -10.75
CA ASN A 141 1.09 7.46 -9.53
C ASN A 141 1.00 6.08 -8.89
N ILE A 142 1.33 5.97 -7.60
CA ILE A 142 1.27 4.69 -6.87
C ILE A 142 0.26 4.75 -5.72
N LYS A 143 -0.57 3.72 -5.62
CA LYS A 143 -1.45 3.48 -4.47
C LYS A 143 -1.00 2.25 -3.70
N ILE A 144 -0.69 2.42 -2.42
CA ILE A 144 -0.28 1.34 -1.53
C ILE A 144 -1.50 0.89 -0.72
N LEU A 145 -1.87 -0.38 -0.84
CA LEU A 145 -3.07 -0.96 -0.22
C LEU A 145 -2.66 -2.02 0.80
N PHE A 146 -2.73 -1.70 2.09
CA PHE A 146 -2.40 -2.63 3.17
C PHE A 146 -3.62 -3.50 3.52
N ALA A 147 -3.56 -4.78 3.21
CA ALA A 147 -4.58 -5.76 3.53
C ALA A 147 -4.20 -6.55 4.79
N GLY A 148 -5.03 -6.42 5.83
CA GLY A 148 -4.84 -7.08 7.12
C GLY A 148 -6.15 -7.09 7.90
N HIS A 149 -6.31 -8.01 8.85
CA HIS A 149 -7.39 -7.89 9.83
C HIS A 149 -7.21 -6.62 10.63
N GLY A 150 -8.27 -5.83 10.75
CA GLY A 150 -8.22 -4.57 11.48
C GLY A 150 -8.98 -4.66 12.81
N LYS A 151 -8.57 -3.81 13.74
CA LYS A 151 -9.39 -3.36 14.87
C LYS A 151 -8.91 -1.98 15.28
N LYS A 152 -9.65 -1.28 16.14
CA LYS A 152 -9.30 0.08 16.56
C LYS A 152 -7.83 0.16 16.99
N GLY A 153 -7.07 1.03 16.34
CA GLY A 153 -5.64 1.27 16.59
C GLY A 153 -4.66 0.37 15.83
N PHE A 154 -5.10 -0.63 15.05
CA PHE A 154 -4.19 -1.43 14.22
C PHE A 154 -4.80 -2.03 12.95
N ILE A 155 -3.91 -2.43 12.04
CA ILE A 155 -4.22 -3.30 10.90
C ILE A 155 -3.15 -4.37 10.76
N GLY A 156 -3.52 -5.64 10.55
CA GLY A 156 -2.56 -6.73 10.38
C GLY A 156 -1.60 -6.90 11.57
N ARG A 157 -2.03 -6.55 12.79
CA ARG A 157 -1.17 -6.44 13.98
C ARG A 157 -0.05 -5.39 13.82
N ARG A 158 -0.32 -4.29 13.11
CA ARG A 158 0.58 -3.15 12.91
C ARG A 158 -0.03 -1.87 13.44
N THR A 159 0.81 -1.12 14.15
CA THR A 159 0.50 0.23 14.59
C THR A 159 0.63 1.22 13.43
N ALA A 160 0.18 2.46 13.63
CA ALA A 160 0.37 3.53 12.66
C ALA A 160 1.87 3.77 12.36
N ALA A 161 2.74 3.72 13.38
CA ALA A 161 4.18 3.88 13.21
C ALA A 161 4.78 2.79 12.30
N ASN A 162 4.36 1.53 12.48
CA ASN A 162 4.82 0.45 11.59
C ASN A 162 4.41 0.70 10.13
N ILE A 163 3.18 1.17 9.89
CA ILE A 163 2.72 1.51 8.54
C ILE A 163 3.54 2.66 7.94
N VAL A 164 3.86 3.69 8.73
CA VAL A 164 4.74 4.79 8.30
C VAL A 164 6.09 4.25 7.86
N ASP A 165 6.75 3.43 8.69
CA ASP A 165 8.06 2.87 8.36
C ASP A 165 7.99 1.97 7.11
N TYR A 166 6.94 1.18 6.93
CA TYR A 166 6.79 0.35 5.73
C TYR A 166 6.59 1.18 4.47
N VAL A 167 5.82 2.27 4.53
CA VAL A 167 5.65 3.18 3.39
C VAL A 167 6.97 3.89 3.07
N VAL A 168 7.74 4.31 4.08
CA VAL A 168 9.07 4.90 3.88
C VAL A 168 10.02 3.89 3.23
N THR A 169 10.05 2.65 3.72
CA THR A 169 10.81 1.57 3.12
C THR A 169 10.40 1.40 1.66
N LEU A 170 9.11 1.24 1.37
CA LEU A 170 8.59 1.11 0.00
C LEU A 170 8.93 2.35 -0.86
N ARG A 171 8.88 3.57 -0.32
CA ARG A 171 9.26 4.77 -1.07
C ARG A 171 10.71 4.70 -1.55
N GLY A 172 11.62 4.15 -0.74
CA GLY A 172 13.02 3.96 -1.12
C GLY A 172 13.25 2.94 -2.24
N VAL A 173 12.27 2.06 -2.51
CA VAL A 173 12.38 0.98 -3.51
C VAL A 173 11.64 1.29 -4.81
N LEU A 174 10.62 2.13 -4.72
CA LEU A 174 9.79 2.53 -5.83
C LEU A 174 10.57 3.47 -6.76
N PRO A 175 10.20 3.54 -8.05
CA PRO A 175 10.88 4.44 -8.98
C PRO A 175 10.86 5.87 -8.48
N THR A 176 11.98 6.58 -8.61
CA THR A 176 12.16 7.93 -8.06
C THR A 176 11.17 8.93 -8.66
N GLN A 177 10.83 8.75 -9.94
CA GLN A 177 9.86 9.58 -10.66
C GLN A 177 8.40 9.34 -10.22
N SER A 178 8.10 8.21 -9.59
CA SER A 178 6.73 7.92 -9.15
C SER A 178 6.38 8.67 -7.86
N SER A 179 5.14 9.10 -7.70
CA SER A 179 4.54 9.58 -6.45
C SER A 179 3.84 8.44 -5.70
N ILE A 180 3.66 8.61 -4.38
CA ILE A 180 2.72 7.80 -3.60
C ILE A 180 1.49 8.68 -3.35
N ASP A 181 0.42 8.44 -4.09
CA ASP A 181 -0.79 9.29 -4.05
C ASP A 181 -1.73 8.93 -2.91
N THR A 182 -1.81 7.63 -2.62
CA THR A 182 -2.73 7.10 -1.61
C THR A 182 -2.12 5.91 -0.88
N VAL A 183 -2.23 5.94 0.44
CA VAL A 183 -2.00 4.81 1.33
C VAL A 183 -3.35 4.39 1.95
N ALA A 184 -3.79 3.15 1.73
CA ALA A 184 -5.12 2.72 2.15
C ALA A 184 -5.10 1.47 3.03
N MET A 185 -5.76 1.57 4.18
CA MET A 185 -5.95 0.46 5.10
C MET A 185 -7.19 -0.35 4.68
N LYS A 186 -6.98 -1.60 4.29
CA LYS A 186 -7.99 -2.55 3.81
C LYS A 186 -8.30 -3.60 4.89
N GLY A 187 -8.72 -3.13 6.05
CA GLY A 187 -9.07 -3.96 7.21
C GLY A 187 -10.22 -3.35 8.01
N CYS A 188 -10.84 -4.15 8.88
CA CYS A 188 -11.99 -3.75 9.68
C CYS A 188 -11.61 -2.67 10.71
N ASN A 189 -12.32 -1.55 10.72
CA ASN A 189 -12.27 -0.52 11.77
C ASN A 189 -10.89 -0.22 12.42
N PRO A 190 -9.82 0.16 11.69
CA PRO A 190 -8.61 0.72 12.33
C PRO A 190 -8.91 2.01 13.11
N GLY A 191 -9.99 2.71 12.73
CA GLY A 191 -10.44 3.96 13.33
C GLY A 191 -9.89 5.21 12.62
N ALA A 192 -10.53 6.36 12.84
CA ALA A 192 -10.17 7.59 12.15
C ALA A 192 -8.77 8.11 12.52
N ASP A 193 -8.42 8.00 13.80
CA ASP A 193 -7.12 8.41 14.33
C ASP A 193 -5.95 7.61 13.74
N PHE A 194 -6.20 6.36 13.31
CA PHE A 194 -5.13 5.54 12.73
C PHE A 194 -4.62 6.16 11.43
N GLY A 195 -5.52 6.49 10.50
CA GLY A 195 -5.18 7.17 9.24
C GLY A 195 -4.55 8.54 9.48
N ARG A 196 -5.06 9.30 10.46
CA ARG A 196 -4.51 10.61 10.85
C ARG A 196 -3.05 10.50 11.30
N LYS A 197 -2.75 9.57 12.20
CA LYS A 197 -1.39 9.33 12.72
C LYS A 197 -0.42 8.91 11.62
N VAL A 198 -0.86 8.06 10.70
CA VAL A 198 -0.05 7.67 9.54
C VAL A 198 0.22 8.88 8.64
N ALA A 199 -0.77 9.71 8.33
CA ALA A 199 -0.57 10.90 7.49
C ALA A 199 0.44 11.90 8.10
N ILE A 200 0.36 12.12 9.42
CA ILE A 200 1.32 12.96 10.16
C ILE A 200 2.73 12.37 10.07
N GLY A 201 2.91 11.10 10.43
CA GLY A 201 4.23 10.47 10.43
C GLY A 201 4.85 10.36 9.03
N LEU A 202 4.04 10.25 7.98
CA LEU A 202 4.54 10.32 6.60
C LEU A 202 5.01 11.72 6.22
N LYS A 203 4.27 12.77 6.60
CA LYS A 203 4.68 14.16 6.36
C LYS A 203 5.99 14.49 7.05
N GLU A 204 6.21 14.03 8.28
CA GLU A 204 7.49 14.16 9.01
C GLU A 204 8.66 13.46 8.29
N ARG A 205 8.37 12.47 7.44
CA ARG A 205 9.33 11.76 6.60
C ARG A 205 9.36 12.27 5.15
N ASN A 206 8.83 13.47 4.91
CA ASN A 206 8.75 14.12 3.59
C ASN A 206 7.94 13.34 2.55
N ILE A 207 6.92 12.60 3.00
CA ILE A 207 5.96 11.90 2.15
C ILE A 207 4.58 12.49 2.41
N GLU A 208 4.13 13.37 1.52
CA GLU A 208 2.78 13.93 1.58
C GLU A 208 1.85 13.11 0.67
N THR A 209 0.81 12.52 1.25
CA THR A 209 -0.08 11.59 0.55
C THR A 209 -1.45 11.53 1.21
N LYS A 210 -2.44 10.97 0.52
CA LYS A 210 -3.76 10.68 1.11
C LYS A 210 -3.70 9.38 1.88
N VAL A 211 -4.19 9.36 3.11
CA VAL A 211 -4.26 8.16 3.94
C VAL A 211 -5.70 7.84 4.28
N SER A 212 -6.14 6.62 3.95
CA SER A 212 -7.51 6.19 4.22
C SER A 212 -7.61 5.03 5.20
N SER A 213 -8.62 5.08 6.07
CA SER A 213 -8.94 4.04 7.05
C SER A 213 -10.44 3.74 7.07
N LYS A 214 -10.79 2.49 7.37
CA LYS A 214 -12.19 2.07 7.52
C LYS A 214 -12.70 2.34 8.94
N LEU A 215 -13.99 2.65 9.05
CA LEU A 215 -14.66 2.95 10.32
C LEU A 215 -15.68 1.87 10.74
N GLY A 216 -15.73 0.75 10.00
CA GLY A 216 -16.68 -0.33 10.25
C GLY A 216 -16.13 -1.69 9.84
N SER A 217 -17.01 -2.70 9.89
CA SER A 217 -16.70 -4.05 9.42
C SER A 217 -16.49 -4.02 7.92
N SER A 218 -15.32 -4.47 7.45
CA SER A 218 -14.97 -4.39 6.03
C SER A 218 -14.82 -5.78 5.44
N ARG A 219 -15.33 -5.98 4.22
CA ARG A 219 -15.15 -7.22 3.47
C ARG A 219 -14.69 -6.92 2.07
N THR A 220 -13.70 -7.68 1.61
CA THR A 220 -13.31 -7.70 0.20
C THR A 220 -14.10 -8.80 -0.51
N GLU A 221 -14.86 -8.43 -1.53
CA GLU A 221 -15.57 -9.35 -2.40
C GLU A 221 -14.63 -10.00 -3.41
N THR A 222 -15.09 -11.08 -4.05
CA THR A 222 -14.32 -11.81 -5.07
C THR A 222 -13.89 -10.93 -6.26
N ALA A 223 -14.60 -9.82 -6.51
CA ALA A 223 -14.26 -8.83 -7.53
C ALA A 223 -13.22 -7.79 -7.09
N GLY A 224 -12.66 -7.90 -5.87
CA GLY A 224 -11.76 -6.92 -5.28
C GLY A 224 -12.44 -5.62 -4.84
N LYS A 225 -13.78 -5.55 -4.90
CA LYS A 225 -14.57 -4.48 -4.29
C LYS A 225 -14.53 -4.63 -2.77
N THR A 226 -14.44 -3.51 -2.06
CA THR A 226 -14.48 -3.50 -0.59
C THR A 226 -15.79 -2.85 -0.14
N THR A 227 -16.56 -3.55 0.67
CA THR A 227 -17.74 -3.01 1.37
C THR A 227 -17.38 -2.67 2.81
N VAL A 228 -18.14 -1.74 3.39
CA VAL A 228 -18.11 -1.43 4.83
C VAL A 228 -19.53 -1.55 5.35
N ASN A 229 -19.75 -2.30 6.43
CA ASN A 229 -21.07 -2.61 6.96
C ASN A 229 -22.03 -3.10 5.85
N ASN A 230 -21.52 -4.00 4.99
CA ASN A 230 -22.20 -4.55 3.81
C ASN A 230 -22.62 -3.55 2.72
N ARG A 231 -22.22 -2.28 2.83
CA ARG A 231 -22.50 -1.25 1.82
C ARG A 231 -21.25 -0.92 1.01
N TYR A 232 -21.40 -0.89 -0.30
CA TYR A 232 -20.36 -0.41 -1.21
C TYR A 232 -20.40 1.12 -1.23
N HIS A 233 -19.23 1.75 -1.14
CA HIS A 233 -19.13 3.21 -1.16
C HIS A 233 -19.96 3.91 -0.07
N LEU A 234 -19.82 3.44 1.17
CA LEU A 234 -20.39 4.09 2.36
C LEU A 234 -19.45 5.18 2.86
N ASP A 235 -19.87 6.44 2.73
CA ASP A 235 -19.08 7.63 3.09
C ASP A 235 -18.72 7.63 4.58
N GLU A 236 -19.68 7.37 5.46
CA GLU A 236 -19.45 7.28 6.91
C GLU A 236 -18.61 6.05 7.30
N GLY A 237 -18.44 5.11 6.37
CA GLY A 237 -17.64 3.90 6.56
C GLY A 237 -16.15 4.08 6.31
N LYS A 238 -15.71 5.25 5.84
CA LYS A 238 -14.32 5.52 5.45
C LYS A 238 -13.93 6.96 5.79
N VAL A 239 -12.75 7.14 6.39
CA VAL A 239 -12.11 8.46 6.46
C VAL A 239 -10.91 8.51 5.52
N VAL A 240 -10.64 9.69 4.97
CA VAL A 240 -9.43 10.01 4.23
C VAL A 240 -8.81 11.26 4.84
N TRP A 241 -7.54 11.19 5.21
CA TRP A 241 -6.74 12.31 5.66
C TRP A 241 -5.75 12.69 4.57
N GLY A 242 -5.51 13.98 4.37
CA GLY A 242 -4.47 14.48 3.48
C GLY A 242 -4.16 15.93 3.85
N TYR A 243 -3.10 16.48 3.26
CA TYR A 243 -2.78 17.89 3.46
C TYR A 243 -3.42 18.72 2.35
N LYS A 244 -4.04 19.83 2.73
CA LYS A 244 -4.59 20.84 1.82
C LYS A 244 -4.12 22.19 2.36
N ASP A 245 -3.48 22.98 1.50
CA ASP A 245 -2.95 24.31 1.86
C ASP A 245 -2.02 24.29 3.08
N GLY A 246 -1.26 23.19 3.25
CA GLY A 246 -0.33 22.98 4.37
C GLY A 246 -0.97 22.45 5.65
N GLU A 247 -2.30 22.34 5.72
CA GLU A 247 -3.02 21.85 6.89
C GLU A 247 -3.52 20.41 6.70
N LEU A 248 -3.47 19.61 7.76
CA LEU A 248 -4.03 18.26 7.74
C LEU A 248 -5.55 18.32 7.80
N THR A 249 -6.21 17.88 6.72
CA THR A 249 -7.66 17.98 6.55
C THR A 249 -8.26 16.60 6.27
N GLN A 250 -9.49 16.39 6.72
CA GLN A 250 -10.31 15.26 6.29
C GLN A 250 -10.86 15.55 4.89
N LEU A 251 -10.52 14.69 3.93
CA LEU A 251 -10.95 14.81 2.54
C LEU A 251 -12.20 13.95 2.29
N ASP A 252 -12.87 14.21 1.17
CA ASP A 252 -13.98 13.35 0.74
C ASP A 252 -13.50 11.87 0.60
N PRO A 253 -14.25 10.89 1.12
CA PRO A 253 -13.77 9.52 1.18
C PRO A 253 -13.56 8.85 -0.18
N TYR A 254 -14.16 9.35 -1.25
CA TYR A 254 -14.14 8.77 -2.59
C TYR A 254 -13.69 9.77 -3.66
N THR A 255 -12.89 10.80 -3.30
CA THR A 255 -12.27 11.75 -4.25
C THR A 255 -11.50 11.09 -5.38
N ASP A 256 -11.02 9.87 -5.15
CA ASP A 256 -10.24 9.10 -6.11
C ASP A 256 -11.11 8.46 -7.21
N ASP A 257 -12.41 8.32 -6.96
CA ASP A 257 -13.35 7.83 -7.94
C ASP A 257 -13.68 8.96 -8.91
N ASN A 258 -13.21 8.83 -10.16
CA ASN A 258 -13.56 9.76 -11.25
C ASN A 258 -15.05 9.61 -11.57
N TYR A 259 -15.89 10.34 -10.85
CA TYR A 259 -17.29 10.53 -11.21
C TYR A 259 -17.37 11.58 -12.30
N HIS A 260 -18.16 11.30 -13.33
CA HIS A 260 -18.46 12.25 -14.41
C HIS A 260 -19.37 13.37 -13.89
N LEU A 261 -20.24 13.04 -12.94
CA LEU A 261 -21.18 13.94 -12.29
C LEU A 261 -21.31 13.57 -10.81
N VAL A 262 -21.34 14.56 -9.93
CA VAL A 262 -21.74 14.42 -8.52
C VAL A 262 -23.02 15.23 -8.35
N VAL A 263 -24.04 14.54 -7.88
CA VAL A 263 -25.37 15.08 -7.59
C VAL A 263 -25.54 15.10 -6.09
N SER A 264 -25.94 16.23 -5.52
CA SER A 264 -26.28 16.35 -4.10
C SER A 264 -27.67 16.95 -3.93
N VAL A 265 -28.31 16.70 -2.79
CA VAL A 265 -29.57 17.37 -2.44
C VAL A 265 -29.28 18.56 -1.52
N GLY A 266 -29.71 19.76 -1.92
CA GLY A 266 -29.63 20.98 -1.12
C GLY A 266 -30.57 20.96 0.08
N GLU A 267 -30.39 21.90 1.01
CA GLU A 267 -31.23 22.01 2.21
C GLU A 267 -32.72 22.26 1.88
N ASP A 268 -32.99 22.87 0.73
CA ASP A 268 -34.33 23.12 0.17
C ASP A 268 -34.91 21.94 -0.60
N GLY A 269 -34.20 20.80 -0.66
CA GLY A 269 -34.58 19.63 -1.44
C GLY A 269 -34.20 19.70 -2.92
N SER A 270 -33.61 20.81 -3.38
CA SER A 270 -33.21 20.97 -4.78
C SER A 270 -32.01 20.08 -5.14
N LEU A 271 -31.97 19.60 -6.38
CA LEU A 271 -30.80 18.92 -6.93
C LEU A 271 -29.68 19.92 -7.24
N GLN A 272 -28.52 19.71 -6.63
CA GLN A 272 -27.30 20.44 -6.92
C GLN A 272 -26.32 19.57 -7.70
N LEU A 273 -25.83 20.11 -8.80
CA LEU A 273 -24.87 19.46 -9.69
C LEU A 273 -23.51 20.10 -9.50
N ASN A 274 -22.46 19.29 -9.38
CA ASN A 274 -21.10 19.82 -9.27
C ASN A 274 -20.56 20.45 -10.57
N ARG A 275 -21.25 20.24 -11.71
CA ARG A 275 -20.97 20.83 -13.02
C ARG A 275 -22.19 20.71 -13.95
N SER A 276 -22.18 21.44 -15.07
CA SER A 276 -23.17 21.27 -16.15
C SER A 276 -23.14 19.84 -16.72
N ILE A 277 -24.32 19.34 -17.08
CA ILE A 277 -24.51 18.06 -17.79
C ILE A 277 -24.42 18.21 -19.32
N GLU A 278 -24.38 19.44 -19.82
CA GLU A 278 -24.34 19.73 -21.24
C GLU A 278 -23.07 19.12 -21.88
N GLY A 279 -23.25 18.37 -22.96
CA GLY A 279 -22.17 17.69 -23.69
C GLY A 279 -21.66 16.40 -23.04
N LEU A 280 -22.29 15.90 -21.96
CA LEU A 280 -21.98 14.57 -21.43
C LEU A 280 -22.68 13.50 -22.29
N GLU A 281 -21.91 12.62 -22.94
CA GLU A 281 -22.41 11.53 -23.76
C GLU A 281 -21.89 10.16 -23.29
N GLY A 282 -22.67 9.09 -23.56
CA GLY A 282 -22.28 7.71 -23.28
C GLY A 282 -22.53 7.24 -21.84
N ARG A 283 -21.80 6.21 -21.39
CA ARG A 283 -21.98 5.61 -20.06
C ARG A 283 -21.32 6.49 -18.98
N LEU A 284 -22.15 7.22 -18.24
CA LEU A 284 -21.70 8.10 -17.16
C LEU A 284 -21.57 7.35 -15.82
N LYS A 285 -20.59 7.75 -15.03
CA LYS A 285 -20.40 7.33 -13.63
C LYS A 285 -20.84 8.48 -12.74
N ILE A 286 -22.02 8.36 -12.14
CA ILE A 286 -22.62 9.41 -11.32
C ILE A 286 -22.50 9.03 -9.84
N ARG A 287 -22.14 9.98 -8.98
CA ARG A 287 -22.28 9.85 -7.52
C ARG A 287 -23.50 10.65 -7.09
N VAL A 288 -24.35 10.04 -6.28
CA VAL A 288 -25.46 10.73 -5.63
C VAL A 288 -25.13 10.81 -4.14
N MET A 289 -25.07 12.02 -3.61
CA MET A 289 -24.86 12.33 -2.21
C MET A 289 -26.18 12.81 -1.62
N ALA A 290 -26.71 12.06 -0.65
CA ALA A 290 -27.96 12.40 -0.02
C ALA A 290 -27.92 11.99 1.44
N ASP A 291 -28.49 12.83 2.30
CA ASP A 291 -28.45 12.66 3.75
C ASP A 291 -29.43 11.57 4.24
N LYS A 292 -30.55 11.36 3.53
CA LYS A 292 -31.56 10.32 3.83
C LYS A 292 -32.05 9.60 2.57
N SER A 293 -32.32 8.30 2.68
CA SER A 293 -32.75 7.42 1.58
C SER A 293 -33.98 7.94 0.83
N ASP A 294 -34.96 8.48 1.55
CA ASP A 294 -36.23 8.93 0.98
C ASP A 294 -36.04 10.19 0.13
N THR A 295 -35.14 11.08 0.56
CA THR A 295 -34.77 12.29 -0.18
C THR A 295 -34.05 11.95 -1.49
N THR A 296 -33.19 10.92 -1.48
CA THR A 296 -32.51 10.42 -2.69
C THR A 296 -33.49 9.88 -3.72
N LEU A 297 -34.48 9.09 -3.26
CA LEU A 297 -35.47 8.48 -4.16
C LEU A 297 -36.36 9.55 -4.78
N ALA A 298 -36.83 10.51 -3.99
CA ALA A 298 -37.60 11.65 -4.49
C ALA A 298 -36.82 12.47 -5.52
N ALA A 299 -35.54 12.77 -5.23
CA ALA A 299 -34.70 13.55 -6.14
C ALA A 299 -34.34 12.77 -7.42
N LEU A 300 -34.18 11.44 -7.35
CA LEU A 300 -33.94 10.62 -8.54
C LEU A 300 -35.18 10.49 -9.44
N LEU A 301 -36.39 10.53 -8.86
CA LEU A 301 -37.64 10.53 -9.63
C LEU A 301 -37.86 11.83 -10.42
N GLU A 302 -37.24 12.94 -10.03
CA GLU A 302 -37.27 14.19 -10.81
C GLU A 302 -36.36 14.17 -12.05
N LEU A 303 -35.51 13.14 -12.20
CA LEU A 303 -34.62 12.95 -13.35
C LEU A 303 -35.19 11.97 -14.40
N GLU A 304 -36.34 11.34 -14.13
CA GLU A 304 -37.13 10.56 -15.10
C GLU A 304 -38.10 11.48 -15.88
#